data_AF-A0A9P5MZM1-F1
#
_entry.id   AF-A0A9P5MZM1-F1
#
_cell.length_a   1.000
_cell.length_b   1.000
_cell.length_c   1.000
_cell.angle_alpha   90.00
_cell.angle_beta   90.00
_cell.angle_gamma   90.00
#
_symmetry.space_group_name_H-M   'P 1'
#
loop_
_entity.id
_entity.type
_entity.pdbx_description
1 polymer ?
#
loop_
_entity_poly.entity_id
_entity_poly.type
_entity_poly.pdbx_seq_one_letter_code
_entity_poly.pdbx_strand_id
1 'polypeptide(L)'
;MLPAPVSFHQRRGGVGILNLHHHSPRSFSKLLRAPARLTNLSALLLSSLLAFSLLLNFRFFHLDSPTTQNNNAPPLLRSIVEALPERRPSAALGLDHLVIVPGHAIWIGAREEDAEVEDSWLLASYQKGRRRPIVFREHISLGSQIATEDPRALLIFSGGHTSPYSATSEGESYLRFARATGLLPSADLFTRVTIEDAALDSYQNVLFSIARFRELTGAYPTRITIVGHNFKRRRFEELHRLAIRWPKLRFTYEGVPLGSEADEREAAAGELANAFSPYSGDLYGCHAPLAQKRAGRNFHMRSHGYHAGAPELRELLEWCPKDGKQIFPGTLPWGKE
;
A
#
# COMPACT_ATOMS: atom_id res chain seq x y z
N MET A 1 -30.61 -79.92 1.77
CA MET A 1 -31.71 -80.31 2.67
C MET A 1 -32.73 -79.18 2.70
N LEU A 2 -34.00 -79.57 2.59
CA LEU A 2 -35.28 -78.83 2.49
C LEU A 2 -35.48 -77.68 3.50
N PRO A 3 -36.56 -76.85 3.43
CA PRO A 3 -37.71 -76.88 2.51
C PRO A 3 -38.15 -75.51 1.90
N ALA A 4 -39.07 -75.61 0.94
CA ALA A 4 -39.86 -74.54 0.33
C ALA A 4 -40.88 -73.88 1.29
N PRO A 5 -41.55 -72.81 0.84
CA PRO A 5 -43.01 -72.87 0.89
C PRO A 5 -43.77 -72.33 -0.36
N VAL A 6 -44.81 -73.10 -0.70
CA VAL A 6 -46.22 -72.72 -0.91
C VAL A 6 -46.62 -71.86 -2.12
N SER A 7 -47.28 -72.54 -3.05
CA SER A 7 -48.20 -72.08 -4.09
C SER A 7 -49.63 -71.86 -3.58
N PHE A 8 -50.35 -70.85 -4.08
CA PHE A 8 -51.81 -70.73 -4.41
C PHE A 8 -52.01 -69.24 -4.81
N HIS A 9 -52.82 -68.77 -5.77
CA HIS A 9 -54.01 -69.26 -6.44
C HIS A 9 -54.17 -68.57 -7.81
N GLN A 10 -54.73 -69.28 -8.78
CA GLN A 10 -55.05 -68.84 -10.13
C GLN A 10 -56.46 -68.22 -10.19
N ARG A 11 -56.62 -67.02 -10.79
CA ARG A 11 -57.89 -66.58 -11.41
C ARG A 11 -57.63 -65.77 -12.69
N ARG A 12 -58.47 -66.06 -13.68
CA ARG A 12 -58.37 -65.80 -15.12
C ARG A 12 -58.79 -64.38 -15.54
N GLY A 13 -58.20 -63.95 -16.66
CA GLY A 13 -58.74 -62.97 -17.63
C GLY A 13 -58.01 -61.63 -17.57
N GLY A 14 -57.34 -61.10 -18.61
CA GLY A 14 -57.09 -61.54 -19.98
C GLY A 14 -56.32 -60.42 -20.69
N VAL A 15 -55.44 -60.83 -21.62
CA VAL A 15 -54.94 -60.09 -22.81
C VAL A 15 -54.04 -58.86 -22.60
N GLY A 16 -52.82 -58.92 -23.18
CA GLY A 16 -52.10 -57.72 -23.66
C GLY A 16 -50.59 -57.74 -23.47
N ILE A 17 -49.85 -58.22 -24.47
CA ILE A 17 -48.40 -58.07 -24.59
C ILE A 17 -48.05 -56.58 -24.73
N LEU A 18 -47.25 -56.01 -23.81
CA LEU A 18 -46.43 -54.81 -24.08
C LEU A 18 -45.09 -54.93 -23.32
N ASN A 19 -44.02 -55.19 -24.08
CA ASN A 19 -42.64 -55.16 -23.62
C ASN A 19 -42.25 -53.76 -23.14
N LEU A 20 -41.92 -53.60 -21.86
CA LEU A 20 -41.22 -52.44 -21.34
C LEU A 20 -39.74 -52.49 -21.76
N HIS A 21 -39.34 -51.62 -22.69
CA HIS A 21 -37.94 -51.35 -22.95
C HIS A 21 -37.38 -50.29 -22.01
N HIS A 22 -36.28 -50.66 -21.36
CA HIS A 22 -35.34 -49.82 -20.63
C HIS A 22 -34.91 -48.59 -21.47
N HIS A 23 -35.14 -47.38 -20.97
CA HIS A 23 -34.61 -46.14 -21.56
C HIS A 23 -33.24 -45.79 -20.96
N SER A 24 -32.20 -45.86 -21.81
CA SER A 24 -30.87 -45.27 -21.58
C SER A 24 -30.94 -43.74 -21.40
N PRO A 25 -30.06 -43.12 -20.59
CA PRO A 25 -30.00 -41.66 -20.50
C PRO A 25 -29.56 -41.08 -21.85
N ARG A 26 -30.28 -40.05 -22.33
CA ARG A 26 -29.96 -39.37 -23.60
C ARG A 26 -28.67 -38.57 -23.43
N SER A 27 -27.64 -38.93 -24.19
CA SER A 27 -26.38 -38.17 -24.25
C SER A 27 -26.64 -36.72 -24.66
N PHE A 28 -26.18 -35.77 -23.85
CA PHE A 28 -26.29 -34.32 -24.07
C PHE A 28 -25.73 -33.90 -25.45
N SER A 29 -24.75 -34.66 -25.96
CA SER A 29 -24.16 -34.42 -27.28
C SER A 29 -25.12 -34.68 -28.45
N LYS A 30 -26.16 -35.51 -28.27
CA LYS A 30 -27.21 -35.72 -29.29
C LYS A 30 -28.24 -34.58 -29.30
N LEU A 31 -28.47 -33.91 -28.17
CA LEU A 31 -29.35 -32.74 -28.08
C LEU A 31 -28.73 -31.52 -28.78
N LEU A 32 -27.43 -31.31 -28.62
CA LEU A 32 -26.69 -30.22 -29.28
C LEU A 32 -26.52 -30.41 -30.79
N ARG A 33 -26.59 -31.66 -31.27
CA ARG A 33 -26.47 -32.03 -32.69
C ARG A 33 -27.83 -32.31 -33.35
N ALA A 34 -28.93 -32.19 -32.61
CA ALA A 34 -30.26 -32.26 -33.20
C ALA A 34 -30.45 -31.01 -34.07
N PRO A 35 -30.91 -31.14 -35.33
CA PRO A 35 -31.18 -29.99 -36.16
C PRO A 35 -32.23 -29.14 -35.45
N ALA A 36 -31.84 -27.96 -34.98
CA ALA A 36 -32.77 -26.99 -34.44
C ALA A 36 -33.76 -26.65 -35.55
N ARG A 37 -35.01 -27.10 -35.42
CA ARG A 37 -36.10 -26.71 -36.33
C ARG A 37 -36.56 -25.30 -35.95
N LEU A 38 -35.64 -24.35 -36.04
CA LEU A 38 -35.97 -22.93 -36.06
C LEU A 38 -36.80 -22.74 -37.33
N THR A 39 -38.08 -22.46 -37.15
CA THR A 39 -38.92 -22.01 -38.25
C THR A 39 -38.33 -20.70 -38.80
N ASN A 40 -38.49 -20.44 -40.09
CA ASN A 40 -38.03 -19.17 -40.68
C ASN A 40 -38.55 -17.95 -39.89
N LEU A 41 -39.75 -18.06 -39.28
CA LEU A 41 -40.34 -17.07 -38.38
C LEU A 41 -39.53 -16.87 -37.09
N SER A 42 -39.06 -17.94 -36.46
CA SER A 42 -38.28 -17.83 -35.23
C SER A 42 -36.85 -17.35 -35.49
N ALA A 43 -36.25 -17.70 -36.63
CA ALA A 43 -35.00 -17.09 -37.09
C ALA A 43 -35.16 -15.57 -37.34
N LEU A 44 -36.26 -15.16 -38.00
CA LEU A 44 -36.59 -13.76 -38.23
C LEU A 44 -36.77 -13.00 -36.91
N LEU A 45 -37.57 -13.52 -35.99
CA LEU A 45 -37.82 -12.89 -34.67
C LEU A 45 -36.53 -12.74 -33.84
N LEU A 46 -35.69 -13.78 -33.80
CA LEU A 46 -34.42 -13.71 -33.08
C LEU A 46 -33.44 -12.72 -33.73
N SER A 47 -33.39 -12.69 -35.06
CA SER A 47 -32.56 -11.73 -35.78
C SER A 47 -33.06 -10.29 -35.62
N SER A 48 -34.37 -10.06 -35.56
CA SER A 48 -34.94 -8.73 -35.32
C SER A 48 -34.73 -8.28 -33.89
N LEU A 49 -34.85 -9.19 -32.91
CA LEU A 49 -34.54 -8.90 -31.50
C LEU A 49 -33.05 -8.59 -31.32
N LEU A 50 -32.17 -9.35 -31.97
CA LEU A 50 -30.73 -9.08 -31.96
C LEU A 50 -30.42 -7.74 -32.63
N ALA A 51 -30.99 -7.45 -33.80
CA ALA A 51 -30.79 -6.19 -34.49
C ALA A 51 -31.34 -5.00 -33.69
N PHE A 52 -32.49 -5.16 -33.03
CA PHE A 52 -33.07 -4.15 -32.15
C PHE A 52 -32.22 -3.93 -30.90
N SER A 53 -31.73 -5.01 -30.28
CA SER A 53 -30.80 -4.93 -29.15
C SER A 53 -29.48 -4.26 -29.54
N LEU A 54 -28.91 -4.63 -30.69
CA LEU A 54 -27.72 -3.98 -31.24
C LEU A 54 -28.00 -2.51 -31.54
N LEU A 55 -29.12 -2.15 -32.16
CA LEU A 55 -29.50 -0.76 -32.43
C LEU A 55 -29.69 0.06 -31.15
N LEU A 56 -30.30 -0.51 -30.11
CA LEU A 56 -30.44 0.16 -28.81
C LEU A 56 -29.09 0.40 -28.13
N ASN A 57 -28.19 -0.59 -28.17
CA ASN A 57 -26.85 -0.44 -27.61
C ASN A 57 -25.96 0.48 -28.47
N PHE A 58 -26.05 0.40 -29.80
CA PHE A 58 -25.33 1.30 -30.71
C PHE A 58 -25.82 2.74 -30.58
N ARG A 59 -27.13 2.94 -30.36
CA ARG A 59 -27.73 4.22 -29.99
C ARG A 59 -27.17 4.73 -28.66
N PHE A 60 -27.04 3.90 -27.64
CA PHE A 60 -26.38 4.29 -26.40
C PHE A 60 -24.94 4.78 -26.65
N PHE A 61 -24.15 4.06 -27.44
CA PHE A 61 -22.76 4.45 -27.75
C PHE A 61 -22.62 5.67 -28.68
N HIS A 62 -23.58 5.94 -29.57
CA HIS A 62 -23.48 7.03 -30.57
C HIS A 62 -24.35 8.26 -30.27
N LEU A 63 -25.43 8.13 -29.50
CA LEU A 63 -26.25 9.27 -29.07
C LEU A 63 -25.84 9.82 -27.69
N ASP A 64 -24.94 9.14 -26.96
CA ASP A 64 -24.06 9.78 -25.96
C ASP A 64 -22.87 10.50 -26.63
N SER A 65 -23.10 11.08 -27.82
CA SER A 65 -22.33 12.24 -28.25
C SER A 65 -22.83 13.41 -27.39
N PRO A 66 -21.93 14.21 -26.78
CA PRO A 66 -22.27 15.10 -25.68
C PRO A 66 -23.36 16.06 -26.12
N THR A 67 -24.59 15.79 -25.68
CA THR A 67 -25.72 16.69 -25.82
C THR A 67 -25.32 17.99 -25.13
N THR A 68 -25.15 19.03 -25.94
CA THR A 68 -25.30 20.45 -25.61
C THR A 68 -25.41 20.69 -24.11
N GLN A 69 -24.25 20.95 -23.50
CA GLN A 69 -24.16 21.41 -22.13
C GLN A 69 -25.14 22.57 -21.93
N ASN A 70 -26.15 22.35 -21.10
CA ASN A 70 -26.57 23.41 -20.19
C ASN A 70 -25.30 23.80 -19.41
N ASN A 71 -24.77 24.99 -19.66
CA ASN A 71 -23.49 25.50 -19.11
C ASN A 71 -23.42 25.56 -17.56
N ASN A 72 -24.42 25.02 -16.84
CA ASN A 72 -24.54 25.10 -15.39
C ASN A 72 -24.66 23.74 -14.69
N ALA A 73 -24.66 22.60 -15.41
CA ALA A 73 -24.69 21.28 -14.78
C ALA A 73 -23.26 20.69 -14.75
N PRO A 74 -22.70 20.36 -13.57
CA PRO A 74 -21.40 19.72 -13.50
C PRO A 74 -21.45 18.36 -14.24
N PRO A 75 -20.40 18.00 -15.00
CA PRO A 75 -20.37 16.75 -15.75
C PRO A 75 -20.56 15.56 -14.80
N LEU A 76 -21.38 14.59 -15.22
CA LEU A 76 -21.52 13.32 -14.52
C LEU A 76 -20.17 12.60 -14.52
N LEU A 77 -19.66 12.29 -13.33
CA LEU A 77 -18.44 11.51 -13.17
C LEU A 77 -18.66 10.09 -13.70
N ARG A 78 -17.74 9.61 -14.55
CA ARG A 78 -17.76 8.25 -15.11
C ARG A 78 -17.16 7.23 -14.14
N SER A 79 -16.37 7.70 -13.18
CA SER A 79 -15.73 6.90 -12.14
C SER A 79 -15.57 7.71 -10.87
N ILE A 80 -15.57 7.03 -9.72
CA ILE A 80 -15.25 7.64 -8.42
C ILE A 80 -13.85 8.28 -8.43
N VAL A 81 -12.92 7.76 -9.24
CA VAL A 81 -11.56 8.30 -9.39
C VAL A 81 -11.56 9.71 -9.99
N GLU A 82 -12.54 10.03 -10.83
CA GLU A 82 -12.69 11.37 -11.42
C GLU A 82 -13.14 12.41 -10.38
N ALA A 83 -13.59 11.98 -9.19
CA ALA A 83 -13.88 12.89 -8.08
C ALA A 83 -12.62 13.40 -7.36
N LEU A 84 -11.44 12.81 -7.65
CA LEU A 84 -10.19 13.22 -7.02
C LEU A 84 -9.71 14.56 -7.59
N PRO A 85 -9.16 15.46 -6.77
CA PRO A 85 -8.70 16.76 -7.23
C PRO A 85 -7.56 16.61 -8.25
N GLU A 86 -7.73 17.20 -9.43
CA GLU A 86 -6.68 17.24 -10.46
C GLU A 86 -5.52 18.17 -10.07
N ARG A 87 -5.82 19.21 -9.28
CA ARG A 87 -4.83 20.22 -8.86
C ARG A 87 -4.22 19.86 -7.53
N ARG A 88 -2.90 19.87 -7.50
CA ARG A 88 -2.10 19.74 -6.29
C ARG A 88 -2.25 20.98 -5.40
N PRO A 89 -2.09 20.84 -4.07
CA PRO A 89 -2.12 21.98 -3.17
C PRO A 89 -1.06 23.02 -3.57
N SER A 90 -1.40 24.30 -3.57
CA SER A 90 -0.46 25.39 -3.91
C SER A 90 0.76 25.40 -2.99
N ALA A 91 0.57 25.05 -1.71
CA ALA A 91 1.64 24.93 -0.72
C ALA A 91 2.71 23.86 -1.05
N ALA A 92 2.40 22.93 -1.98
CA ALA A 92 3.33 21.89 -2.42
C ALA A 92 4.12 22.29 -3.68
N LEU A 93 3.82 23.44 -4.29
CA LEU A 93 4.50 23.92 -5.49
C LEU A 93 5.90 24.45 -5.13
N GLY A 94 6.90 24.03 -5.90
CA GLY A 94 8.27 24.51 -5.76
C GLY A 94 9.05 23.91 -4.60
N LEU A 95 8.48 22.98 -3.83
CA LEU A 95 9.22 22.20 -2.84
C LEU A 95 10.17 21.23 -3.55
N ASP A 96 11.40 21.11 -3.05
CA ASP A 96 12.41 20.19 -3.60
C ASP A 96 13.26 19.50 -2.54
N HIS A 97 13.09 19.84 -1.26
CA HIS A 97 13.79 19.20 -0.16
C HIS A 97 12.83 18.28 0.60
N LEU A 98 13.13 16.98 0.65
CA LEU A 98 12.38 16.00 1.41
C LEU A 98 13.04 15.76 2.77
N VAL A 99 12.36 16.12 3.86
CA VAL A 99 12.79 15.80 5.23
C VAL A 99 11.95 14.62 5.74
N ILE A 100 12.61 13.53 6.12
CA ILE A 100 11.95 12.30 6.58
C ILE A 100 12.28 12.06 8.04
N VAL A 101 11.24 11.90 8.86
CA VAL A 101 11.37 11.44 10.25
C VAL A 101 10.72 10.06 10.36
N PRO A 102 11.50 8.96 10.37
CA PRO A 102 10.97 7.62 10.50
C PRO A 102 10.43 7.34 11.90
N GLY A 103 9.24 6.76 11.98
CA GLY A 103 8.62 6.28 13.20
C GLY A 103 9.42 5.15 13.86
N HIS A 104 9.39 5.12 15.19
CA HIS A 104 10.01 4.08 16.02
C HIS A 104 9.11 3.55 17.15
N ALA A 105 7.97 4.19 17.37
CA ALA A 105 6.95 3.88 18.36
C ALA A 105 5.67 4.65 17.99
N ILE A 106 4.55 4.34 18.62
CA ILE A 106 3.29 5.07 18.42
C ILE A 106 2.98 5.87 19.68
N TRP A 107 2.89 7.20 19.57
CA TRP A 107 2.43 8.03 20.68
C TRP A 107 0.92 7.90 20.82
N ILE A 108 0.42 7.61 22.02
CA ILE A 108 -1.02 7.51 22.34
C ILE A 108 -1.49 8.58 23.34
N GLY A 109 -0.58 9.47 23.75
CA GLY A 109 -0.93 10.65 24.54
C GLY A 109 -1.77 11.67 23.76
N ALA A 110 -2.21 12.70 24.48
CA ALA A 110 -3.05 13.76 23.94
C ALA A 110 -2.50 15.17 24.20
N ARG A 111 -1.65 15.35 25.22
CA ARG A 111 -1.15 16.66 25.67
C ARG A 111 0.37 16.70 25.74
N GLU A 112 0.94 17.90 25.87
CA GLU A 112 2.39 18.07 25.98
C GLU A 112 2.97 17.33 27.20
N GLU A 113 2.25 17.33 28.32
CA GLU A 113 2.67 16.62 29.55
C GLU A 113 2.85 15.11 29.34
N ASP A 114 2.16 14.53 28.36
CA ASP A 114 2.23 13.10 28.02
C ASP A 114 3.44 12.78 27.13
N ALA A 115 4.20 13.80 26.68
CA ALA A 115 5.20 13.66 25.64
C ALA A 115 6.35 12.72 26.04
N GLU A 116 6.77 12.80 27.31
CA GLU A 116 7.90 12.02 27.85
C GLU A 116 7.47 10.90 28.80
N VAL A 117 6.15 10.70 28.94
CA VAL A 117 5.57 9.65 29.80
C VAL A 117 5.54 8.33 29.05
N GLU A 118 6.24 7.31 29.56
CA GLU A 118 6.39 6.03 28.86
C GLU A 118 5.06 5.34 28.53
N ASP A 119 4.09 5.39 29.45
CA ASP A 119 2.76 4.80 29.27
C ASP A 119 1.91 5.51 28.21
N SER A 120 2.31 6.71 27.79
CA SER A 120 1.71 7.44 26.68
C SER A 120 2.32 7.04 25.33
N TRP A 121 3.15 6.00 25.29
CA TRP A 121 3.74 5.44 24.07
C TRP A 121 3.55 3.93 23.99
N LEU A 122 3.16 3.44 22.83
CA LEU A 122 3.24 2.01 22.51
C LEU A 122 4.67 1.66 22.13
N LEU A 123 5.40 1.16 23.13
CA LEU A 123 6.81 0.76 23.02
C LEU A 123 6.99 -0.74 22.80
N ALA A 124 7.98 -1.09 22.00
CA ALA A 124 8.52 -2.45 21.96
C ALA A 124 9.18 -2.81 23.30
N SER A 125 9.27 -4.10 23.62
CA SER A 125 9.80 -4.58 24.90
C SER A 125 11.21 -4.05 25.21
N TYR A 126 12.10 -4.01 24.23
CA TYR A 126 13.48 -3.50 24.38
C TYR A 126 13.57 -1.98 24.55
N GLN A 127 12.49 -1.23 24.29
CA GLN A 127 12.43 0.22 24.44
C GLN A 127 12.00 0.64 25.87
N LYS A 128 11.32 -0.24 26.60
CA LYS A 128 10.75 0.06 27.91
C LYS A 128 11.81 0.27 28.99
N GLY A 129 11.58 1.19 29.93
CA GLY A 129 12.46 1.51 31.05
C GLY A 129 13.75 2.26 30.65
N ARG A 130 13.85 2.75 29.41
CA ARG A 130 15.04 3.40 28.86
C ARG A 130 14.84 4.86 28.47
N ARG A 131 13.78 5.51 28.96
CA ARG A 131 13.43 6.92 28.67
C ARG A 131 13.39 7.25 27.17
N ARG A 132 12.97 6.27 26.34
CA ARG A 132 12.88 6.42 24.88
C ARG A 132 11.97 7.56 24.39
N PRO A 133 10.87 7.91 25.07
CA PRO A 133 10.06 9.08 24.71
C PRO A 133 10.84 10.37 24.48
N ILE A 134 11.88 10.63 25.29
CA ILE A 134 12.73 11.83 25.16
C ILE A 134 13.43 11.86 23.79
N VAL A 135 14.02 10.74 23.40
CA VAL A 135 14.72 10.62 22.11
C VAL A 135 13.74 10.74 20.93
N PHE A 136 12.51 10.23 21.07
CA PHE A 136 11.48 10.40 20.05
C PHE A 136 11.04 11.86 19.92
N ARG A 137 10.90 12.59 21.03
CA ARG A 137 10.65 14.03 21.04
C ARG A 137 11.77 14.77 20.29
N GLU A 138 13.03 14.41 20.52
CA GLU A 138 14.18 15.01 19.84
C GLU A 138 14.18 14.74 18.32
N HIS A 139 13.84 13.53 17.88
CA HIS A 139 13.69 13.22 16.45
C HIS A 139 12.64 14.12 15.79
N ILE A 140 11.48 14.23 16.41
CA ILE A 140 10.36 15.03 15.90
C ILE A 140 10.72 16.51 15.91
N SER A 141 11.36 16.99 16.97
CA SER A 141 11.83 18.37 17.12
C SER A 141 12.81 18.72 16.01
N LEU A 142 13.86 17.91 15.81
CA LEU A 142 14.90 18.18 14.81
C LEU A 142 14.34 18.19 13.38
N GLY A 143 13.49 17.22 13.04
CA GLY A 143 12.82 17.21 11.73
C GLY A 143 11.89 18.42 11.52
N SER A 144 11.18 18.83 12.57
CA SER A 144 10.30 20.02 12.54
C SER A 144 11.10 21.30 12.37
N GLN A 145 12.24 21.43 13.07
CA GLN A 145 13.16 22.56 12.95
C GLN A 145 13.70 22.68 11.52
N ILE A 146 14.30 21.62 10.97
CA ILE A 146 14.86 21.63 9.61
C ILE A 146 13.82 22.06 8.58
N ALA A 147 12.59 21.54 8.69
CA ALA A 147 11.52 21.87 7.75
C ALA A 147 10.92 23.28 7.94
N THR A 148 11.04 23.85 9.14
CA THR A 148 10.61 25.23 9.44
C THR A 148 11.64 26.23 8.92
N GLU A 149 12.92 25.92 9.06
CA GLU A 149 14.04 26.76 8.60
C GLU A 149 14.20 26.77 7.08
N ASP A 150 13.88 25.67 6.39
CA ASP A 150 13.94 25.58 4.93
C ASP A 150 12.55 25.78 4.29
N PRO A 151 12.31 26.91 3.59
CA PRO A 151 11.02 27.17 2.95
C PRO A 151 10.69 26.22 1.80
N ARG A 152 11.68 25.48 1.27
CA ARG A 152 11.52 24.51 0.18
C ARG A 152 11.36 23.06 0.68
N ALA A 153 11.38 22.87 2.00
CA ALA A 153 11.26 21.55 2.61
C ALA A 153 9.80 21.07 2.71
N LEU A 154 9.59 19.77 2.50
CA LEU A 154 8.39 19.04 2.91
C LEU A 154 8.79 18.06 4.02
N LEU A 155 8.18 18.22 5.20
CA LEU A 155 8.36 17.26 6.30
C LEU A 155 7.40 16.08 6.12
N ILE A 156 7.94 14.87 6.13
CA ILE A 156 7.16 13.63 6.10
C ILE A 156 7.51 12.80 7.33
N PHE A 157 6.53 12.62 8.22
CA PHE A 157 6.62 11.60 9.25
C PHE A 157 6.25 10.25 8.63
N SER A 158 7.19 9.31 8.59
CA SER A 158 7.03 8.05 7.83
C SER A 158 7.07 6.84 8.74
N GLY A 159 6.05 6.01 8.63
CA GLY A 159 5.94 4.76 9.37
C GLY A 159 4.49 4.33 9.45
N GLY A 160 4.24 3.07 9.11
CA GLY A 160 2.90 2.54 8.95
C GLY A 160 2.28 1.96 10.22
N HIS A 161 1.27 1.13 10.01
CA HIS A 161 0.47 0.50 11.06
C HIS A 161 1.17 -0.77 11.57
N THR A 162 2.24 -0.59 12.35
CA THR A 162 3.16 -1.66 12.78
C THR A 162 2.75 -2.38 14.07
N SER A 163 1.63 -1.99 14.68
CA SER A 163 1.15 -2.54 15.96
C SER A 163 -0.27 -3.10 15.81
N PRO A 164 -0.57 -4.29 16.35
CA PRO A 164 -1.94 -4.81 16.41
C PRO A 164 -2.78 -4.08 17.45
N TYR A 165 -2.16 -3.29 18.34
CA TYR A 165 -2.81 -2.60 19.45
C TYR A 165 -3.19 -1.16 19.12
N SER A 166 -2.96 -0.69 17.90
CA SER A 166 -3.35 0.65 17.47
C SER A 166 -3.85 0.65 16.03
N ALA A 167 -4.88 1.45 15.78
CA ALA A 167 -5.32 1.82 14.44
C ALA A 167 -4.56 3.05 13.91
N THR A 168 -3.72 3.69 14.72
CA THR A 168 -2.90 4.83 14.33
C THR A 168 -1.58 4.32 13.73
N SER A 169 -1.12 4.92 12.64
CA SER A 169 0.23 4.67 12.13
C SER A 169 1.31 5.37 12.97
N GLU A 170 2.56 4.91 12.88
CA GLU A 170 3.67 5.63 13.54
C GLU A 170 3.78 7.07 13.03
N GLY A 171 3.70 7.29 11.71
CA GLY A 171 3.77 8.62 11.08
C GLY A 171 2.64 9.56 11.50
N GLU A 172 1.41 9.05 11.58
CA GLU A 172 0.25 9.83 12.08
C GLU A 172 0.44 10.23 13.55
N SER A 173 0.93 9.30 14.39
CA SER A 173 1.16 9.61 15.80
C SER A 173 2.23 10.68 15.99
N TYR A 174 3.27 10.72 15.14
CA TYR A 174 4.34 11.71 15.19
C TYR A 174 3.85 13.09 14.74
N LEU A 175 3.03 13.17 13.67
CA LEU A 175 2.41 14.44 13.28
C LEU A 175 1.50 14.98 14.38
N ARG A 176 0.67 14.11 14.98
CA ARG A 176 -0.18 14.50 16.10
C ARG A 176 0.64 14.98 17.30
N PHE A 177 1.69 14.25 17.65
CA PHE A 177 2.64 14.64 18.70
C PHE A 177 3.20 16.03 18.44
N ALA A 178 3.77 16.26 17.25
CA ALA A 178 4.41 17.51 16.91
C ALA A 178 3.48 18.73 17.04
N ARG A 179 2.19 18.56 16.73
CA ARG A 179 1.17 19.61 16.89
C ARG A 179 0.75 19.78 18.34
N ALA A 180 0.53 18.69 19.06
CA ALA A 180 0.09 18.72 20.46
C ALA A 180 1.16 19.31 21.41
N THR A 181 2.44 19.15 21.07
CA THR A 181 3.58 19.66 21.86
C THR A 181 4.15 20.98 21.35
N GLY A 182 3.51 21.61 20.36
CA GLY A 182 3.98 22.88 19.78
C GLY A 182 5.34 22.82 19.06
N LEU A 183 5.82 21.63 18.67
CA LEU A 183 7.09 21.48 17.93
C LEU A 183 6.96 21.89 16.46
N LEU A 184 5.73 21.91 15.94
CA LEU A 184 5.39 22.57 14.69
C LEU A 184 4.59 23.84 15.00
N PRO A 185 4.70 24.87 14.13
CA PRO A 185 3.76 26.00 14.15
C PRO A 185 2.30 25.52 14.05
N SER A 186 1.31 26.41 14.13
CA SER A 186 -0.09 26.01 13.93
C SER A 186 -0.36 25.53 12.50
N ALA A 187 -1.43 24.76 12.30
CA ALA A 187 -1.72 24.09 11.01
C ALA A 187 -2.00 25.08 9.86
N ASP A 188 -2.55 26.24 10.18
CA ASP A 188 -2.78 27.36 9.28
C ASP A 188 -1.49 28.06 8.84
N LEU A 189 -0.46 28.07 9.70
CA LEU A 189 0.83 28.71 9.43
C LEU A 189 1.83 27.77 8.76
N PHE A 190 1.71 26.46 8.98
CA PHE A 190 2.65 25.47 8.45
C PHE A 190 1.95 24.29 7.82
N THR A 191 1.79 24.35 6.50
CA THR A 191 1.08 23.35 5.68
C THR A 191 2.01 22.37 4.97
N ARG A 192 3.33 22.61 4.98
CA ARG A 192 4.38 21.79 4.35
C ARG A 192 4.80 20.60 5.21
N VAL A 193 3.81 19.88 5.74
CA VAL A 193 4.01 18.66 6.51
C VAL A 193 2.92 17.66 6.21
N THR A 194 3.29 16.38 6.14
CA THR A 194 2.35 15.29 5.89
C THR A 194 2.84 13.99 6.54
N ILE A 195 2.12 12.90 6.29
CA ILE A 195 2.46 11.56 6.74
C ILE A 195 2.66 10.62 5.55
N GLU A 196 3.42 9.57 5.82
CA GLU A 196 3.55 8.36 5.01
C GLU A 196 3.23 7.18 5.96
N ASP A 197 2.10 6.51 5.74
CA ASP A 197 1.48 5.59 6.72
C ASP A 197 1.51 4.11 6.29
N ALA A 198 2.32 3.77 5.28
CA ALA A 198 2.41 2.43 4.73
C ALA A 198 3.75 1.73 4.99
N ALA A 199 4.83 2.45 5.29
CA ALA A 199 6.14 1.82 5.46
C ALA A 199 6.21 0.91 6.69
N LEU A 200 6.72 -0.30 6.51
CA LEU A 200 6.86 -1.32 7.57
C LEU A 200 8.32 -1.57 7.94
N ASP A 201 9.26 -0.97 7.21
CA ASP A 201 10.68 -1.03 7.50
C ASP A 201 11.41 0.23 7.04
N SER A 202 12.71 0.30 7.36
CA SER A 202 13.54 1.48 7.06
C SER A 202 13.79 1.71 5.57
N TYR A 203 13.77 0.67 4.74
CA TYR A 203 13.92 0.84 3.29
C TYR A 203 12.65 1.49 2.72
N GLN A 204 11.49 0.97 3.13
CA GLN A 204 10.20 1.53 2.77
C GLN A 204 10.04 2.96 3.28
N ASN A 205 10.51 3.30 4.48
CA ASN A 205 10.45 4.67 4.98
C ASN A 205 11.10 5.67 4.02
N VAL A 206 12.19 5.28 3.35
CA VAL A 206 12.85 6.13 2.33
C VAL A 206 12.04 6.13 1.03
N LEU A 207 11.80 4.94 0.45
CA LEU A 207 11.19 4.82 -0.87
C LEU A 207 9.76 5.36 -0.91
N PHE A 208 8.96 5.06 0.10
CA PHE A 208 7.57 5.50 0.19
C PHE A 208 7.48 6.99 0.49
N SER A 209 8.39 7.57 1.28
CA SER A 209 8.44 9.02 1.45
C SER A 209 8.78 9.75 0.15
N ILE A 210 9.68 9.20 -0.68
CA ILE A 210 9.97 9.76 -2.01
C ILE A 210 8.72 9.70 -2.91
N ALA A 211 8.01 8.57 -2.92
CA ALA A 211 6.75 8.42 -3.65
C ALA A 211 5.69 9.41 -3.14
N ARG A 212 5.56 9.54 -1.81
CA ARG A 212 4.62 10.45 -1.16
C ARG A 212 4.91 11.92 -1.46
N PHE A 213 6.18 12.29 -1.50
CA PHE A 213 6.61 13.62 -1.94
C PHE A 213 6.12 13.89 -3.37
N ARG A 214 6.32 12.94 -4.29
CA ARG A 214 5.85 13.05 -5.68
C ARG A 214 4.33 13.01 -5.80
N GLU A 215 3.59 12.36 -4.91
CA GLU A 215 2.13 12.47 -4.93
C GLU A 215 1.67 13.91 -4.65
N LEU A 216 2.31 14.57 -3.70
CA LEU A 216 1.89 15.89 -3.20
C LEU A 216 2.41 17.05 -4.04
N THR A 217 3.68 17.02 -4.43
CA THR A 217 4.33 18.09 -5.21
C THR A 217 4.31 17.77 -6.70
N GLY A 218 4.33 16.48 -7.00
CA GLY A 218 4.65 15.80 -8.25
C GLY A 218 5.74 16.36 -9.11
N ALA A 219 6.80 16.80 -8.44
CA ALA A 219 8.16 16.50 -8.84
C ALA A 219 8.77 15.51 -7.83
N TYR A 220 9.90 14.90 -8.17
CA TYR A 220 10.73 14.20 -7.19
C TYR A 220 11.63 15.21 -6.46
N PRO A 221 12.01 14.96 -5.19
CA PRO A 221 12.87 15.88 -4.47
C PRO A 221 14.27 15.92 -5.09
N THR A 222 14.94 17.07 -4.97
CA THR A 222 16.35 17.23 -5.36
C THR A 222 17.29 16.82 -4.23
N ARG A 223 16.88 16.98 -2.97
CA ARG A 223 17.66 16.60 -1.77
C ARG A 223 16.79 15.86 -0.76
N ILE A 224 17.40 14.90 -0.05
CA ILE A 224 16.78 14.18 1.08
C ILE A 224 17.58 14.43 2.35
N THR A 225 16.88 14.69 3.44
CA THR A 225 17.42 14.65 4.81
C THR A 225 16.63 13.65 5.64
N ILE A 226 17.31 12.66 6.22
CA ILE A 226 16.69 11.70 7.15
C ILE A 226 17.05 12.12 8.58
N VAL A 227 16.07 12.16 9.48
CA VAL A 227 16.29 12.39 10.92
C VAL A 227 15.97 11.11 11.67
N GLY A 228 16.92 10.56 12.42
CA GLY A 228 16.67 9.36 13.21
C GLY A 228 17.84 8.99 14.11
N HIS A 229 17.81 7.78 14.68
CA HIS A 229 18.86 7.35 15.61
C HIS A 229 20.25 7.30 14.96
N ASN A 230 21.25 7.82 15.64
CA ASN A 230 22.63 7.88 15.14
C ASN A 230 23.19 6.50 14.74
N PHE A 231 22.97 5.47 15.57
CA PHE A 231 23.42 4.10 15.28
C PHE A 231 22.81 3.49 14.00
N LYS A 232 21.76 4.08 13.40
CA LYS A 232 21.17 3.63 12.12
C LYS A 232 21.79 4.31 10.90
N ARG A 233 22.57 5.39 11.06
CA ARG A 233 23.13 6.22 9.99
C ARG A 233 23.72 5.40 8.85
N ARG A 234 24.63 4.49 9.21
CA ARG A 234 25.40 3.68 8.26
C ARG A 234 24.50 2.89 7.31
N ARG A 235 23.43 2.27 7.82
CA ARG A 235 22.47 1.52 7.00
C ARG A 235 21.74 2.40 5.99
N PHE A 236 21.35 3.61 6.37
CA PHE A 236 20.68 4.53 5.45
C PHE A 236 21.64 5.04 4.36
N GLU A 237 22.84 5.47 4.76
CA GLU A 237 23.82 6.08 3.85
C GLU A 237 24.50 5.07 2.92
N GLU A 238 24.83 3.87 3.42
CA GLU A 238 25.60 2.86 2.67
C GLU A 238 24.70 1.85 1.94
N LEU A 239 23.51 1.54 2.47
CA LEU A 239 22.64 0.49 1.93
C LEU A 239 21.38 1.07 1.26
N HIS A 240 20.50 1.74 2.01
CA HIS A 240 19.21 2.20 1.46
C HIS A 240 19.38 3.23 0.35
N ARG A 241 20.24 4.23 0.57
CA ARG A 241 20.60 5.23 -0.45
C ARG A 241 21.19 4.57 -1.70
N LEU A 242 22.07 3.58 -1.52
CA LEU A 242 22.70 2.85 -2.61
C LEU A 242 21.68 2.03 -3.41
N ALA A 243 20.77 1.33 -2.73
CA ALA A 243 19.73 0.49 -3.34
C ALA A 243 18.83 1.26 -4.31
N ILE A 244 18.57 2.54 -4.01
CA ILE A 244 17.78 3.44 -4.87
C ILE A 244 18.67 4.35 -5.74
N ARG A 245 19.99 4.14 -5.76
CA ARG A 245 20.99 4.96 -6.49
C ARG A 245 20.83 6.47 -6.23
N TRP A 246 20.49 6.86 -5.00
CA TRP A 246 20.38 8.28 -4.68
C TRP A 246 21.78 8.92 -4.57
N PRO A 247 22.03 10.09 -5.20
CA PRO A 247 23.34 10.72 -5.19
C PRO A 247 23.81 11.09 -3.79
N LYS A 248 25.07 10.77 -3.46
CA LYS A 248 25.64 10.96 -2.11
C LYS A 248 25.59 12.43 -1.65
N LEU A 249 25.90 13.37 -2.54
CA LEU A 249 25.88 14.81 -2.24
C LEU A 249 24.46 15.37 -2.01
N ARG A 250 23.43 14.61 -2.35
CA ARG A 250 22.01 14.99 -2.25
C ARG A 250 21.27 14.19 -1.17
N PHE A 251 22.01 13.53 -0.28
CA PHE A 251 21.48 12.71 0.82
C PHE A 251 22.19 13.03 2.13
N THR A 252 21.44 13.56 3.09
CA THR A 252 21.93 13.88 4.44
C THR A 252 21.25 12.99 5.46
N TYR A 253 21.99 12.56 6.48
CA TYR A 253 21.45 11.87 7.65
C TYR A 253 21.78 12.68 8.90
N GLU A 254 20.76 13.04 9.66
CA GLU A 254 20.85 13.71 10.95
C GLU A 254 20.61 12.68 12.05
N GLY A 255 21.68 12.35 12.77
CA GLY A 255 21.71 11.30 13.78
C GLY A 255 21.48 11.86 15.17
N VAL A 256 20.38 11.50 15.81
CA VAL A 256 20.12 11.83 17.21
C VAL A 256 20.67 10.71 18.10
N PRO A 257 21.55 11.02 19.05
CA PRO A 257 22.13 10.03 19.95
C PRO A 257 21.11 9.55 20.98
N LEU A 258 21.37 8.40 21.58
CA LEU A 258 20.67 7.94 22.77
C LEU A 258 21.21 8.64 24.02
N GLY A 259 20.47 8.54 25.12
CA GLY A 259 20.81 9.22 26.37
C GLY A 259 22.10 8.73 27.06
N SER A 260 22.67 7.59 26.66
CA SER A 260 23.92 7.07 27.22
C SER A 260 24.78 6.36 26.16
N GLU A 261 26.11 6.40 26.34
CA GLU A 261 27.03 5.65 25.48
C GLU A 261 26.84 4.13 25.57
N ALA A 262 26.43 3.63 26.74
CA ALA A 262 26.17 2.21 26.93
C ALA A 262 24.97 1.75 26.07
N ASP A 263 23.88 2.52 26.09
CA ASP A 263 22.72 2.28 25.23
C ASP A 263 23.09 2.41 23.74
N GLU A 264 23.93 3.37 23.37
CA GLU A 264 24.43 3.50 21.99
C GLU A 264 25.21 2.27 21.54
N ARG A 265 26.16 1.78 22.36
CA ARG A 265 26.95 0.58 22.03
C ARG A 265 26.06 -0.66 21.87
N GLU A 266 25.11 -0.85 22.79
CA GLU A 266 24.16 -1.96 22.72
C GLU A 266 23.27 -1.86 21.48
N ALA A 267 22.71 -0.68 21.22
CA ALA A 267 21.85 -0.45 20.07
C ALA A 267 22.60 -0.61 18.75
N ALA A 268 23.85 -0.15 18.66
CA ALA A 268 24.71 -0.30 17.49
C ALA A 268 25.05 -1.78 17.22
N ALA A 269 25.35 -2.57 18.25
CA ALA A 269 25.56 -4.01 18.11
C ALA A 269 24.29 -4.73 17.62
N GLY A 270 23.14 -4.38 18.19
CA GLY A 270 21.83 -4.90 17.77
C GLY A 270 21.46 -4.49 16.34
N GLU A 271 21.77 -3.25 15.93
CA GLU A 271 21.55 -2.74 14.58
C GLU A 271 22.42 -3.49 13.56
N LEU A 272 23.71 -3.67 13.88
CA LEU A 272 24.65 -4.39 13.02
C LEU A 272 24.18 -5.82 12.74
N ALA A 273 23.79 -6.54 13.79
CA ALA A 273 23.37 -7.93 13.68
C ALA A 273 21.99 -8.10 13.03
N ASN A 274 21.01 -7.29 13.43
CA ASN A 274 19.60 -7.53 13.08
C ASN A 274 19.07 -6.66 11.94
N ALA A 275 19.88 -5.74 11.43
CA ALA A 275 19.48 -4.84 10.35
C ALA A 275 20.59 -4.62 9.32
N PHE A 276 21.73 -4.04 9.68
CA PHE A 276 22.78 -3.71 8.71
C PHE A 276 23.28 -4.96 7.97
N SER A 277 23.65 -6.02 8.70
CA SER A 277 24.16 -7.26 8.08
C SER A 277 23.10 -7.92 7.18
N PRO A 278 21.83 -8.12 7.62
CA PRO A 278 20.77 -8.59 6.73
C PRO A 278 20.58 -7.73 5.47
N TYR A 279 20.50 -6.40 5.59
CA TYR A 279 20.32 -5.53 4.43
C TYR A 279 21.54 -5.51 3.51
N SER A 280 22.75 -5.76 4.02
CA SER A 280 23.94 -5.92 3.17
C SER A 280 23.88 -7.19 2.30
N GLY A 281 23.11 -8.19 2.75
CA GLY A 281 22.77 -9.40 2.00
C GLY A 281 21.59 -9.23 1.05
N ASP A 282 20.68 -8.32 1.36
CA ASP A 282 19.40 -8.12 0.68
C ASP A 282 18.95 -6.66 0.76
N LEU A 283 19.41 -5.84 -0.20
CA LEU A 283 19.28 -4.39 -0.22
C LEU A 283 17.82 -3.92 -0.23
N TYR A 284 16.91 -4.74 -0.75
CA TYR A 284 15.49 -4.42 -0.93
C TYR A 284 14.59 -5.04 0.15
N GLY A 285 15.15 -5.88 1.04
CA GLY A 285 14.41 -6.57 2.10
C GLY A 285 13.39 -7.58 1.56
N CYS A 286 13.71 -8.19 0.42
CA CYS A 286 12.89 -9.14 -0.32
C CYS A 286 12.92 -10.57 0.21
N HIS A 287 13.99 -10.92 0.93
CA HIS A 287 14.30 -12.28 1.31
C HIS A 287 14.27 -12.43 2.84
N ALA A 288 14.19 -13.67 3.30
CA ALA A 288 14.31 -13.94 4.73
C ALA A 288 15.71 -13.52 5.22
N PRO A 289 15.83 -12.92 6.42
CA PRO A 289 14.77 -12.72 7.42
C PRO A 289 13.96 -11.42 7.25
N LEU A 290 14.37 -10.51 6.36
CA LEU A 290 13.79 -9.17 6.24
C LEU A 290 12.33 -9.18 5.76
N ALA A 291 12.02 -9.98 4.74
CA ALA A 291 10.65 -10.11 4.24
C ALA A 291 9.69 -10.67 5.28
N GLN A 292 10.15 -11.63 6.10
CA GLN A 292 9.35 -12.19 7.20
C GLN A 292 9.10 -11.13 8.28
N LYS A 293 10.11 -10.34 8.62
CA LYS A 293 9.99 -9.23 9.56
C LYS A 293 9.02 -8.16 9.05
N ARG A 294 9.05 -7.86 7.75
CA ARG A 294 8.11 -6.94 7.09
C ARG A 294 6.68 -7.48 7.14
N ALA A 295 6.47 -8.74 6.76
CA ALA A 295 5.17 -9.39 6.80
C ALA A 295 4.59 -9.43 8.24
N GLY A 296 5.43 -9.75 9.22
CA GLY A 296 5.04 -9.78 10.64
C GLY A 296 4.70 -8.42 11.26
N ARG A 297 4.82 -7.32 10.51
CA ARG A 297 4.41 -5.97 10.94
C ARG A 297 3.13 -5.49 10.28
N ASN A 298 2.62 -6.17 9.25
CA ASN A 298 1.39 -5.78 8.57
C ASN A 298 0.15 -6.40 9.22
N PHE A 299 -0.10 -6.09 10.50
CA PHE A 299 -1.23 -6.64 11.25
C PHE A 299 -2.59 -6.27 10.65
N HIS A 300 -2.65 -5.14 9.95
CA HIS A 300 -3.87 -4.57 9.39
C HIS A 300 -4.10 -4.91 7.91
N MET A 301 -3.24 -5.76 7.32
CA MET A 301 -3.32 -6.20 5.92
C MET A 301 -3.46 -5.03 4.92
N ARG A 302 -2.78 -3.91 5.17
CA ARG A 302 -2.82 -2.73 4.30
C ARG A 302 -1.84 -2.88 3.14
N SER A 303 -2.17 -2.20 2.05
CA SER A 303 -1.29 -2.01 0.88
C SER A 303 -1.17 -0.52 0.58
N HIS A 304 -0.07 -0.12 -0.06
CA HIS A 304 0.18 1.28 -0.41
C HIS A 304 -0.40 1.63 -1.80
N GLY A 305 -0.69 2.92 -2.01
CA GLY A 305 -1.21 3.44 -3.29
C GLY A 305 -0.15 3.86 -4.31
N TYR A 306 1.15 3.75 -3.98
CA TYR A 306 2.23 4.38 -4.76
C TYR A 306 2.39 3.90 -6.21
N HIS A 307 1.83 2.75 -6.61
CA HIS A 307 1.77 2.36 -8.01
C HIS A 307 0.97 3.35 -8.87
N ALA A 308 -0.07 3.96 -8.30
CA ALA A 308 -0.87 4.97 -8.97
C ALA A 308 -0.31 6.38 -8.75
N GLY A 309 0.17 6.67 -7.53
CA GLY A 309 0.64 8.00 -7.15
C GLY A 309 2.03 8.36 -7.66
N ALA A 310 2.90 7.37 -7.86
CA ALA A 310 4.26 7.50 -8.37
C ALA A 310 4.58 6.40 -9.40
N PRO A 311 3.90 6.40 -10.55
CA PRO A 311 4.04 5.34 -11.55
C PRO A 311 5.46 5.21 -12.11
N GLU A 312 6.26 6.28 -12.07
CA GLU A 312 7.65 6.27 -12.49
C GLU A 312 8.55 5.40 -11.58
N LEU A 313 8.08 5.08 -10.36
CA LEU A 313 8.76 4.16 -9.43
C LEU A 313 8.22 2.73 -9.48
N ARG A 314 7.22 2.42 -10.32
CA ARG A 314 6.54 1.12 -10.35
C ARG A 314 7.52 -0.06 -10.45
N GLU A 315 8.50 0.01 -11.35
CA GLU A 315 9.48 -1.06 -11.51
C GLU A 315 10.42 -1.19 -10.30
N LEU A 316 10.78 -0.07 -9.65
CA LEU A 316 11.60 -0.09 -8.43
C LEU A 316 10.81 -0.66 -7.24
N LEU A 317 9.52 -0.33 -7.11
CA LEU A 317 8.63 -0.84 -6.07
C LEU A 317 8.48 -2.37 -6.14
N GLU A 318 8.52 -2.92 -7.35
CA GLU A 318 8.42 -4.36 -7.64
C GLU A 318 9.81 -5.04 -7.69
N TRP A 319 10.90 -4.28 -7.56
CA TRP A 319 12.24 -4.80 -7.77
C TRP A 319 12.67 -5.73 -6.64
N CYS A 320 12.97 -6.98 -7.02
CA CYS A 320 13.29 -8.04 -6.08
C CYS A 320 14.31 -9.01 -6.71
N PRO A 321 15.61 -8.67 -6.70
CA PRO A 321 16.63 -9.44 -7.39
C PRO A 321 16.92 -10.75 -6.66
N LYS A 322 17.12 -11.86 -7.39
CA LYS A 322 17.32 -13.19 -6.78
C LYS A 322 18.50 -13.28 -5.79
N ASP A 323 19.53 -12.47 -6.01
CA ASP A 323 20.72 -12.42 -5.15
C ASP A 323 20.59 -11.40 -4.00
N GLY A 324 19.48 -10.65 -3.94
CA GLY A 324 19.23 -9.57 -2.98
C GLY A 324 20.09 -8.32 -3.17
N LYS A 325 21.12 -8.37 -4.02
CA LYS A 325 22.20 -7.36 -4.07
C LYS A 325 22.28 -6.62 -5.38
N GLN A 326 21.74 -7.18 -6.46
CA GLN A 326 21.73 -6.53 -7.76
C GLN A 326 20.99 -5.19 -7.66
N ILE A 327 21.72 -4.11 -7.89
CA ILE A 327 21.16 -2.77 -7.93
C ILE A 327 20.16 -2.67 -9.09
N PHE A 328 19.01 -2.05 -8.82
CA PHE A 328 17.95 -1.82 -9.80
C PHE A 328 18.51 -1.18 -11.08
N PRO A 329 18.42 -1.86 -12.25
CA PRO A 329 19.05 -1.42 -13.48
C PRO A 329 18.19 -0.44 -14.29
N GLY A 330 16.89 -0.33 -14.01
CA GLY A 330 15.95 0.49 -14.78
C GLY A 330 16.21 1.99 -14.65
N THR A 331 15.42 2.83 -15.32
CA THR A 331 15.58 4.30 -15.22
C THR A 331 14.98 4.83 -13.92
N LEU A 332 15.68 5.75 -13.25
CA LEU A 332 15.15 6.43 -12.06
C LEU A 332 14.98 7.93 -12.32
N PRO A 333 13.96 8.58 -11.74
CA PRO A 333 13.69 10.01 -11.97
C PRO A 333 14.85 10.94 -11.62
N TRP A 334 15.66 10.59 -10.62
CA TRP A 334 16.85 11.33 -10.18
C TRP A 334 18.16 10.84 -10.82
N GLY A 335 18.09 9.83 -11.69
CA GLY A 335 19.25 9.25 -12.38
C GLY A 335 19.54 9.85 -13.76
N LYS A 336 18.80 10.86 -14.19
CA LYS A 336 19.12 11.64 -15.39
C LYS A 336 20.20 12.65 -15.05
N GLU A 337 21.46 12.26 -15.25
CA GLU A 337 22.57 13.19 -15.48
C GLU A 337 23.09 12.98 -16.90
#